data_AF-A0A7X9CT42-F1
#
_entry.id   AF-A0A7X9CT42-F1
#
_cell.length_a   1.000
_cell.length_b   1.000
_cell.length_c   1.000
_cell.angle_alpha   90.00
_cell.angle_beta   90.00
_cell.angle_gamma   90.00
#
_symmetry.space_group_name_H-M   'P 1'
#
loop_
_entity.id
_entity.type
_entity.pdbx_description
1 polymer ?
#
loop_
_entity_poly.entity_id
_entity_poly.type
_entity_poly.pdbx_seq_one_letter_code
_entity_poly.pdbx_strand_id
1 'polypeptide(L)' 'NLKDKLKELSIEEKAKLLADNGMLIKRPLVIKDDGSVLCGFKEEKYKEFL' A
#
# COMPACT_ATOMS: atom_id res chain seq x y z
N ASN A 1 0.94 1.30 19.50
CA ASN A 1 0.24 2.50 18.95
C ASN A 1 0.90 3.05 17.69
N LEU A 2 1.05 2.25 16.63
CA LEU A 2 1.47 2.76 15.31
C LEU A 2 0.27 3.31 14.51
N LYS A 3 -0.90 2.67 14.68
CA LYS A 3 -2.16 3.07 14.02
C LYS A 3 -2.65 4.47 14.42
N ASP A 4 -2.48 4.86 15.68
CA ASP A 4 -2.83 6.21 16.17
C ASP A 4 -1.91 7.28 15.59
N LYS A 5 -0.59 7.06 15.63
CA LYS A 5 0.39 7.98 15.01
C LYS A 5 0.14 8.16 13.52
N LEU A 6 -0.21 7.08 12.81
CA LEU A 6 -0.60 7.15 11.40
C LEU A 6 -1.84 8.01 11.13
N LYS A 7 -2.70 8.29 12.11
CA LYS A 7 -3.84 9.22 11.90
C LYS A 7 -3.41 10.68 11.96
N GLU A 8 -2.45 11.01 12.81
CA GLU A 8 -1.97 12.39 13.00
C GLU A 8 -0.89 12.81 11.99
N LEU A 9 -0.18 11.86 11.38
CA LEU A 9 0.88 12.13 10.40
C LEU A 9 0.32 12.67 9.08
N SER A 10 1.07 13.58 8.45
CA SER A 10 0.85 14.03 7.07
C SER A 10 1.18 12.95 6.04
N ILE A 11 0.67 13.09 4.81
CA ILE A 11 0.87 12.10 3.73
C ILE A 11 2.36 11.84 3.46
N GLU A 12 3.20 12.88 3.47
CA GLU A 12 4.64 12.77 3.24
C GLU A 12 5.35 11.94 4.32
N GLU A 13 4.98 12.15 5.58
CA GLU A 13 5.53 11.40 6.72
C GLU A 13 5.13 9.93 6.66
N LYS A 14 3.89 9.63 6.24
CA LYS A 14 3.45 8.24 6.03
C LYS A 14 4.21 7.58 4.88
N ALA A 15 4.46 8.31 3.80
CA ALA A 15 5.24 7.81 2.67
C ALA A 15 6.69 7.52 3.08
N LYS A 16 7.33 8.43 3.84
CA LYS A 16 8.65 8.20 4.43
C LYS A 16 8.67 6.97 5.34
N LEU A 17 7.67 6.83 6.22
CA LEU A 17 7.58 5.69 7.13
C LEU A 17 7.41 4.37 6.38
N LEU A 18 6.60 4.33 5.32
CA LEU A 18 6.40 3.15 4.48
C LEU A 18 7.68 2.79 3.70
N ALA A 19 8.44 3.79 3.24
CA ALA A 19 9.72 3.60 2.56
C ALA A 19 10.81 3.09 3.51
N ASP A 20 10.86 3.62 4.73
CA ASP A 20 11.81 3.22 5.78
C ASP A 20 11.48 1.82 6.34
N ASN A 21 10.19 1.52 6.54
CA ASN A 21 9.70 0.24 7.06
C ASN A 21 8.96 -0.56 5.99
N GLY A 22 9.70 -1.14 5.05
CA GLY A 22 9.15 -1.97 3.96
C GLY A 22 8.39 -3.23 4.40
N MET A 23 8.39 -3.59 5.69
CA MET A 23 7.53 -4.65 6.25
C MET A 23 6.06 -4.21 6.42
N LEU A 24 5.79 -2.91 6.38
CA LEU A 24 4.43 -2.34 6.48
C LEU A 24 3.69 -2.37 5.14
N ILE A 25 4.40 -2.61 4.04
CA ILE A 25 3.81 -2.67 2.70
C ILE A 25 3.16 -4.05 2.51
N LYS A 26 1.87 -4.05 2.15
CA LYS A 26 1.16 -5.29 1.77
C LYS A 26 1.74 -5.82 0.45
N ARG A 27 2.28 -7.03 0.50
CA ARG A 27 2.72 -7.81 -0.67
C ARG A 27 1.64 -8.86 -1.01
N PRO A 28 1.48 -9.26 -2.28
CA PRO A 28 2.05 -8.71 -3.52
C PRO A 28 1.49 -7.32 -3.85
N LEU A 29 2.31 -6.46 -4.48
CA LEU A 29 1.90 -5.13 -4.93
C LEU A 29 1.99 -5.11 -6.46
N VAL A 30 0.84 -4.99 -7.13
CA VAL A 30 0.76 -5.02 -8.60
C VAL A 30 0.46 -3.60 -9.09
N ILE A 31 1.23 -3.14 -10.07
CA ILE A 31 1.07 -1.83 -10.70
C ILE A 31 0.96 -2.08 -12.20
N LYS A 32 -0.14 -1.65 -12.82
CA LYS A 32 -0.33 -1.67 -14.28
C LYS A 32 0.02 -0.30 -14.87
N ASP A 33 0.38 -0.29 -16.15
CA ASP A 33 0.71 0.92 -16.93
C ASP A 33 -0.41 1.97 -16.94
N ASP A 34 -1.67 1.52 -16.88
CA ASP A 34 -2.86 2.37 -16.82
C ASP A 34 -3.03 3.12 -15.47
N GLY A 35 -2.11 2.92 -14.52
CA GLY A 35 -2.17 3.54 -13.19
C GLY A 35 -2.99 2.74 -12.16
N SER A 36 -3.49 1.57 -12.55
CA SER A 36 -4.18 0.65 -11.65
C SER A 36 -3.20 0.01 -10.66
N VAL A 37 -3.45 0.19 -9.36
CA VAL A 37 -2.60 -0.35 -8.26
C VAL A 37 -3.38 -1.32 -7.38
N LEU A 38 -2.78 -2.48 -7.13
CA LEU A 38 -3.33 -3.52 -6.28
C LEU A 38 -2.41 -3.84 -5.10
N CYS A 39 -2.90 -3.61 -3.89
CA CYS A 39 -2.16 -3.84 -2.66
C CYS A 39 -2.63 -5.13 -1.96
N GLY A 40 -1.82 -6.18 -2.04
CA GLY A 40 -2.10 -7.51 -1.49
C GLY A 40 -2.89 -8.41 -2.43
N PHE A 41 -3.01 -9.69 -2.06
CA PHE A 41 -3.77 -10.67 -2.83
C PHE A 41 -5.26 -10.65 -2.43
N LYS A 42 -6.12 -10.35 -3.40
CA LYS A 42 -7.59 -10.49 -3.31
C LYS A 42 -8.07 -11.06 -4.63
N GLU A 43 -8.65 -12.26 -4.61
CA GLU A 43 -9.03 -12.98 -5.82
C GLU A 43 -9.96 -12.19 -6.75
N GLU A 44 -10.99 -11.54 -6.21
CA GLU A 44 -11.94 -10.72 -6.99
C GLU A 44 -11.21 -9.61 -7.76
N LYS A 45 -10.37 -8.84 -7.05
CA LYS A 45 -9.61 -7.76 -7.68
C LYS A 45 -8.52 -8.28 -8.62
N TYR A 46 -7.91 -9.43 -8.32
CA TYR A 46 -6.94 -10.06 -9.21
C TYR A 46 -7.59 -10.51 -10.51
N LYS A 47 -8.82 -11.01 -10.48
CA LYS A 47 -9.59 -11.37 -11.67
C LYS A 47 -9.94 -10.15 -12.52
N GLU A 48 -10.25 -9.01 -11.91
CA GLU A 48 -10.41 -7.73 -12.64
C GLU A 48 -9.06 -7.17 -13.14
N PHE A 49 -7.96 -7.51 -12.47
CA PHE A 49 -6.59 -7.14 -12.86
C PHE A 49 -5.94 -8.12 -13.84
N LEU A 50 -6.56 -9.24 -14.18
CA LEU A 50 -6.10 -10.10 -15.27
C LEU A 50 -6.67 -9.55 -16.58
#